data_AF-A0A9Q0QZT0-F1
#
_entry.id   AF-A0A9Q0QZT0-F1
#
_cell.length_a   1.000
_cell.length_b   1.000
_cell.length_c   1.000
_cell.angle_alpha   90.00
_cell.angle_beta   90.00
_cell.angle_gamma   90.00
#
_symmetry.space_group_name_H-M   'P 1'
#
loop_
_entity.id
_entity.type
_entity.pdbx_description
1 polymer ?
#
loop_
_entity_poly.entity_id
_entity_poly.type
_entity_poly.pdbx_seq_one_letter_code
_entity_poly.pdbx_strand_id
1 'polypeptide(L)'
;MVEKGIFKLVGFSNFVCQNPKSNCFHLKRFHHIEFWCTDAINRPNRFSWGLGMPIVAKSDLFIGNQVHASYLLHSGDFNLLFTVPYSPSIFTTYNFTHTAVIPTLSHSAVSSFDDTHGLAFRAIAIEVEDTITAFNASVTNGAKPLSPPVDLDGSTVVITKIQINSDVVFRYSCS
;
A
#
# COMPACT_ATOMS: atom_id res chain seq x y z
N MET A 1 -55.62 -6.80 -8.35
CA MET A 1 -55.25 -5.99 -7.19
C MET A 1 -53.87 -6.44 -6.75
N VAL A 2 -52.86 -5.57 -6.83
CA VAL A 2 -51.48 -5.91 -6.46
C VAL A 2 -51.35 -5.72 -4.96
N GLU A 3 -51.06 -6.80 -4.25
CA GLU A 3 -50.86 -6.82 -2.80
C GLU A 3 -49.63 -5.98 -2.48
N LYS A 4 -49.84 -4.82 -1.86
CA LYS A 4 -48.77 -3.92 -1.41
C LYS A 4 -48.15 -4.57 -0.18
N GLY A 5 -47.13 -5.42 -0.39
CA GLY A 5 -46.35 -5.99 0.70
C GLY A 5 -45.85 -4.87 1.61
N ILE A 6 -46.24 -4.93 2.88
CA ILE A 6 -45.88 -3.94 3.89
C ILE A 6 -44.37 -4.06 4.11
N PHE A 7 -43.60 -3.14 3.52
CA PHE A 7 -42.16 -3.05 3.73
C PHE A 7 -41.90 -2.65 5.20
N LYS A 8 -41.54 -3.62 6.04
CA LYS A 8 -41.22 -3.42 7.45
C LYS A 8 -39.72 -3.14 7.59
N LEU A 9 -39.38 -1.89 7.89
CA LEU A 9 -38.00 -1.52 8.24
C LEU A 9 -37.61 -2.21 9.56
N VAL A 10 -36.71 -3.19 9.48
CA VAL A 10 -36.28 -4.01 10.63
C VAL A 10 -35.12 -3.40 11.45
N GLY A 11 -34.58 -2.24 11.05
CA GLY A 11 -33.51 -1.53 11.76
C GLY A 11 -32.15 -2.23 11.73
N PHE A 12 -31.06 -1.49 11.98
CA PHE A 12 -29.66 -1.95 11.88
C PHE A 12 -29.38 -3.22 12.70
N SER A 13 -29.99 -3.35 13.88
CA SER A 13 -29.79 -4.47 14.80
C SER A 13 -30.21 -5.84 14.26
N ASN A 14 -31.00 -5.88 13.19
CA ASN A 14 -31.44 -7.13 12.55
C ASN A 14 -30.68 -7.44 11.25
N PHE A 15 -29.69 -6.62 10.86
CA PHE A 15 -28.82 -6.88 9.72
C PHE A 15 -27.56 -7.61 10.18
N VAL A 16 -27.65 -8.93 10.38
CA VAL A 16 -26.46 -9.79 10.51
C VAL A 16 -26.08 -10.28 9.12
N CYS A 17 -25.03 -9.69 8.54
CA CYS A 17 -24.46 -10.20 7.29
C CYS A 17 -23.94 -11.62 7.51
N GLN A 18 -24.41 -12.58 6.71
CA GLN A 18 -23.86 -13.93 6.72
C GLN A 18 -22.44 -13.90 6.15
N ASN A 19 -21.48 -14.45 6.90
CA ASN A 19 -20.08 -14.54 6.46
C ASN A 19 -19.79 -15.93 5.90
N PRO A 20 -19.66 -16.10 4.57
CA PRO A 20 -19.36 -17.39 3.94
C PRO A 20 -17.90 -17.83 4.13
N LYS A 21 -17.03 -16.98 4.70
CA LYS A 21 -15.59 -17.22 4.86
C LYS A 21 -14.88 -17.63 3.56
N SER A 22 -15.29 -17.03 2.44
CA SER A 22 -14.85 -17.38 1.09
C SER A 22 -13.54 -16.69 0.66
N ASN A 23 -12.59 -16.52 1.57
CA ASN A 23 -11.28 -15.93 1.21
C ASN A 23 -10.49 -16.92 0.36
N CYS A 24 -9.95 -16.46 -0.78
CA CYS A 24 -9.18 -17.32 -1.71
C CYS A 24 -7.78 -17.70 -1.18
N PHE A 25 -7.30 -17.02 -0.15
CA PHE A 25 -6.01 -17.23 0.51
C PHE A 25 -6.08 -16.71 1.95
N HIS A 26 -5.13 -17.10 2.79
CA HIS A 26 -5.12 -16.72 4.20
C HIS A 26 -4.66 -15.26 4.38
N LEU A 27 -5.60 -14.41 4.79
CA LEU A 27 -5.38 -13.02 5.16
C LEU A 27 -5.17 -12.94 6.68
N LYS A 28 -4.09 -12.28 7.13
CA LYS A 28 -3.80 -12.10 8.55
C LYS A 28 -4.37 -10.78 9.07
N ARG A 29 -3.83 -9.66 8.59
CA ARG A 29 -4.18 -8.30 9.07
C ARG A 29 -3.72 -7.22 8.09
N PHE A 30 -4.15 -5.97 8.31
CA PHE A 30 -3.55 -4.83 7.65
C PHE A 30 -2.08 -4.68 8.09
N HIS A 31 -1.19 -4.44 7.13
CA HIS A 31 0.22 -4.23 7.41
C HIS A 31 0.57 -2.73 7.43
N HIS A 32 0.27 -1.99 6.36
CA HIS A 32 0.51 -0.54 6.28
C HIS A 32 -0.32 0.10 5.17
N ILE A 33 -0.47 1.41 5.21
CA ILE A 33 -0.99 2.22 4.09
C ILE A 33 0.15 3.09 3.57
N GLU A 34 0.40 3.06 2.26
CA GLU A 34 1.39 3.92 1.62
C GLU A 34 0.73 5.11 0.93
N PHE A 35 1.17 6.30 1.32
CA PHE A 35 0.89 7.56 0.65
C PHE A 35 2.03 7.90 -0.31
N TRP A 36 1.67 8.27 -1.53
CA TRP A 36 2.57 8.98 -2.42
C TRP A 36 2.39 10.47 -2.22
N CYS A 37 3.50 11.20 -2.15
CA CYS A 37 3.47 12.62 -1.90
C CYS A 37 4.66 13.33 -2.56
N THR A 38 4.60 14.66 -2.56
CA THR A 38 5.63 15.56 -3.12
C THR A 38 6.62 16.09 -2.10
N ASP A 39 6.32 15.99 -0.80
CA ASP A 39 7.16 16.50 0.28
C ASP A 39 7.34 15.44 1.36
N ALA A 40 8.57 14.93 1.45
CA ALA A 40 8.92 13.80 2.30
C ALA A 40 9.11 14.19 3.77
N ILE A 41 9.05 15.48 4.13
CA ILE A 41 9.30 15.96 5.49
C ILE A 41 8.02 16.53 6.08
N ASN A 42 7.38 17.48 5.40
CA ASN A 42 6.23 18.19 5.96
C ASN A 42 5.00 17.29 6.07
N ARG A 43 4.77 16.39 5.10
CA ARG A 43 3.62 15.47 5.11
C ARG A 43 3.70 14.47 6.27
N PRO A 44 4.76 13.65 6.41
CA PRO A 44 4.85 12.73 7.54
C PRO A 44 4.89 13.47 8.88
N ASN A 45 5.60 14.60 9.00
CA ASN A 45 5.61 15.34 10.27
C ASN A 45 4.23 15.87 10.67
N ARG A 46 3.43 16.38 9.72
CA ARG A 46 2.08 16.86 10.02
C ARG A 46 1.16 15.72 10.49
N PHE A 47 1.25 14.55 9.86
CA PHE A 47 0.50 13.36 10.29
C PHE A 47 1.01 12.85 11.64
N SER A 48 2.33 12.89 11.85
CA SER A 48 2.95 12.46 13.10
C SER A 48 2.43 13.26 14.28
N TRP A 49 2.48 14.59 14.17
CA TRP A 49 1.95 15.50 15.19
C TRP A 49 0.43 15.43 15.31
N GLY A 50 -0.30 15.44 14.18
CA GLY A 50 -1.76 15.49 14.19
C GLY A 50 -2.44 14.22 14.69
N LEU A 51 -1.84 13.06 14.45
CA LEU A 51 -2.39 11.75 14.85
C LEU A 51 -1.67 11.16 16.07
N GLY A 52 -0.61 11.80 16.57
CA GLY A 52 0.22 11.26 17.64
C GLY A 52 0.97 9.99 17.23
N MET A 53 1.38 9.89 15.97
CA MET A 53 2.07 8.72 15.42
C MET A 53 3.56 9.04 15.22
N PRO A 54 4.48 8.62 16.10
CA PRO A 54 5.91 8.88 15.89
C PRO A 54 6.43 8.24 14.61
N ILE A 55 7.44 8.87 14.01
CA ILE A 55 8.22 8.28 12.92
C ILE A 55 9.14 7.21 13.53
N VAL A 56 9.00 5.94 13.12
CA VAL A 56 9.73 4.79 13.68
C VAL A 56 10.79 4.22 12.74
N ALA A 57 10.65 4.45 11.43
CA ALA A 57 11.64 4.02 10.45
C ALA A 57 11.71 5.02 9.29
N LYS A 58 12.86 5.05 8.62
CA LYS A 58 13.07 5.85 7.42
C LYS A 58 14.03 5.18 6.46
N SER A 59 13.87 5.48 5.18
CA SER A 59 14.77 5.12 4.10
C SER A 59 14.96 6.37 3.24
N ASP A 60 16.13 6.99 3.32
CA ASP A 60 16.47 8.24 2.63
C ASP A 60 17.93 8.20 2.15
N LEU A 61 18.41 9.32 1.60
CA LEU A 61 19.81 9.47 1.16
C LEU A 61 20.84 9.12 2.25
N PHE A 62 20.54 9.35 3.53
CA PHE A 62 21.48 9.07 4.62
C PHE A 62 21.67 7.57 4.84
N ILE A 63 20.64 6.76 4.53
CA ILE A 63 20.70 5.30 4.59
C ILE A 63 21.13 4.71 3.24
N GLY A 64 21.48 5.56 2.26
CA GLY A 64 21.97 5.15 0.95
C GLY A 64 20.87 4.92 -0.10
N ASN A 65 19.59 5.19 0.21
CA ASN A 65 18.55 5.15 -0.81
C ASN A 65 18.57 6.44 -1.63
N GLN A 66 18.98 6.32 -2.89
CA GLN A 66 19.07 7.44 -3.82
C GLN A 66 17.88 7.53 -4.79
N VAL A 67 16.90 6.64 -4.66
CA VAL A 67 15.73 6.57 -5.54
C VAL A 67 14.54 7.31 -4.90
N HIS A 68 14.35 7.16 -3.59
CA HIS A 68 13.22 7.77 -2.89
C HIS A 68 13.49 7.99 -1.41
N ALA A 69 12.70 8.88 -0.83
CA ALA A 69 12.58 9.07 0.60
C ALA A 69 11.28 8.42 1.09
N SER A 70 11.39 7.50 2.05
CA SER A 70 10.25 6.88 2.71
C SER A 70 10.32 7.07 4.23
N TYR A 71 9.21 7.44 4.85
CA TYR A 71 9.08 7.60 6.30
C TYR A 71 7.90 6.80 6.82
N LEU A 72 8.14 5.94 7.81
CA LEU A 72 7.14 5.08 8.44
C LEU A 72 6.73 5.67 9.78
N LEU A 73 5.44 5.96 9.91
CA LEU A 73 4.79 6.34 11.16
C LEU A 73 4.05 5.14 11.72
N HIS A 74 4.05 5.01 13.05
CA HIS A 74 3.47 3.87 13.73
C HIS A 74 2.70 4.29 14.98
N SER A 75 1.54 3.68 15.20
CA SER A 75 0.80 3.76 16.46
C SER A 75 -0.09 2.52 16.62
N GLY A 76 0.12 1.76 17.70
CA GLY A 76 -0.58 0.50 17.95
C GLY A 76 -0.28 -0.53 16.86
N ASP A 77 -1.32 -1.04 16.19
CA ASP A 77 -1.17 -1.97 15.06
C ASP A 77 -1.20 -1.27 13.68
N PHE A 78 -1.21 0.07 13.66
CA PHE A 78 -1.42 0.85 12.45
C PHE A 78 -0.14 1.52 11.97
N ASN A 79 0.16 1.35 10.68
CA ASN A 79 1.37 1.87 10.03
C ASN A 79 1.01 2.74 8.83
N LEU A 80 1.61 3.94 8.77
CA LEU A 80 1.52 4.85 7.63
C LEU A 80 2.90 5.07 7.02
N LEU A 81 3.03 4.77 5.73
CA LEU A 81 4.25 4.96 4.97
C LEU A 81 4.07 6.16 4.03
N PHE A 82 4.96 7.14 4.09
CA PHE A 82 4.98 8.26 3.16
C PHE A 82 6.18 8.14 2.25
N THR A 83 5.96 8.04 0.94
CA THR A 83 7.03 7.86 -0.06
C THR A 83 7.05 9.03 -1.05
N VAL A 84 8.25 9.53 -1.33
CA VAL A 84 8.51 10.61 -2.30
C VAL A 84 9.71 10.22 -3.16
N PRO A 85 9.59 10.23 -4.51
CA PRO A 85 10.72 10.01 -5.38
C PRO A 85 11.69 11.19 -5.32
N TYR A 86 12.99 10.91 -5.45
CA TYR A 86 13.97 11.98 -5.64
C TYR A 86 13.93 12.52 -7.07
N SER A 87 14.74 13.55 -7.36
CA SER A 87 14.88 14.01 -8.74
C SER A 87 15.62 12.94 -9.56
N PRO A 88 15.15 12.61 -10.80
CA PRO A 88 15.84 11.66 -11.67
C PRO A 88 17.30 12.03 -11.97
N SER A 89 17.69 13.30 -11.82
CA SER A 89 19.08 13.76 -11.99
C SER A 89 20.06 13.17 -10.97
N ILE A 90 19.57 12.80 -9.78
CA ILE A 90 20.36 12.12 -8.75
C ILE A 90 20.73 10.70 -9.25
N PHE A 91 19.79 10.04 -9.92
CA PHE A 91 19.98 8.69 -10.47
C PHE A 91 20.97 8.65 -11.64
N THR A 92 20.85 9.59 -12.59
CA THR A 92 21.69 9.62 -13.80
C THR A 92 23.17 9.90 -13.51
N THR A 93 23.45 10.62 -12.42
CA THR A 93 24.82 11.02 -12.03
C THR A 93 25.65 9.83 -11.55
N TYR A 94 25.00 8.79 -11.01
CA TYR A 94 25.71 7.72 -10.33
C TYR A 94 25.41 6.29 -10.83
N ASN A 95 24.53 6.14 -11.84
CA ASN A 95 24.25 4.87 -12.51
C ASN A 95 23.82 3.73 -11.55
N PHE A 96 23.15 4.08 -10.45
CA PHE A 96 22.70 3.14 -9.42
C PHE A 96 21.27 2.69 -9.67
N THR A 97 21.07 1.51 -10.25
CA THR A 97 19.73 0.91 -10.43
C THR A 97 19.19 0.19 -9.18
N HIS A 98 19.98 0.06 -8.10
CA HIS A 98 19.74 -0.96 -7.07
C HIS A 98 19.85 -0.48 -5.61
N THR A 99 19.47 0.76 -5.31
CA THR A 99 19.42 1.26 -3.90
C THR A 99 18.01 1.46 -3.36
N ALA A 100 16.97 1.15 -4.16
CA ALA A 100 15.60 1.38 -3.76
C ALA A 100 15.11 0.28 -2.81
N VAL A 101 14.79 0.64 -1.57
CA VAL A 101 14.17 -0.28 -0.59
C VAL A 101 12.78 -0.75 -1.06
N ILE A 102 12.14 0.00 -1.95
CA ILE A 102 10.88 -0.39 -2.60
C ILE A 102 11.19 -0.50 -4.10
N PRO A 103 11.53 -1.71 -4.60
CA PRO A 103 12.03 -1.89 -5.97
C PRO A 103 10.97 -1.61 -7.03
N THR A 104 9.70 -1.61 -6.63
CA THR A 104 8.53 -1.43 -7.50
C THR A 104 8.08 0.03 -7.59
N LEU A 105 8.89 0.98 -7.15
CA LEU A 105 8.61 2.41 -7.26
C LEU A 105 9.06 2.96 -8.62
N SER A 106 8.18 3.68 -9.31
CA SER A 106 8.49 4.36 -10.58
C SER A 106 8.30 5.86 -10.42
N HIS A 107 9.31 6.65 -10.78
CA HIS A 107 9.28 8.11 -10.67
C HIS A 107 8.14 8.72 -11.51
N SER A 108 7.99 8.28 -12.77
CA SER A 108 6.93 8.77 -13.65
C SER A 108 5.54 8.43 -13.12
N ALA A 109 5.39 7.25 -12.50
CA ALA A 109 4.12 6.85 -11.89
C ALA A 109 3.77 7.71 -10.67
N VAL A 110 4.75 8.05 -9.82
CA VAL A 110 4.49 8.91 -8.66
C VAL A 110 4.16 10.34 -9.09
N SER A 111 4.90 10.91 -10.06
CA SER A 111 4.61 12.25 -10.59
C SER A 111 3.21 12.31 -11.17
N SER A 112 2.86 11.37 -12.07
CA SER A 112 1.52 11.31 -12.68
C SER A 112 0.41 11.13 -11.64
N PHE A 113 0.66 10.37 -10.58
CA PHE A 113 -0.30 10.16 -9.51
C PHE A 113 -0.52 11.45 -8.70
N ASP A 114 0.55 12.15 -8.33
CA ASP A 114 0.46 13.42 -7.60
C ASP A 114 -0.20 14.53 -8.44
N ASP A 115 0.13 14.62 -9.74
CA ASP A 115 -0.51 15.57 -10.66
C ASP A 115 -2.03 15.35 -10.76
N THR A 116 -2.48 14.10 -10.60
CA THR A 116 -3.89 13.73 -10.71
C THR A 116 -4.65 13.87 -9.38
N HIS A 117 -4.02 13.46 -8.27
CA HIS A 117 -4.70 13.25 -6.99
C HIS A 117 -4.19 14.14 -5.85
N GLY A 118 -3.01 14.75 -6.00
CA GLY A 118 -2.25 15.35 -4.91
C GLY A 118 -1.86 14.31 -3.85
N LEU A 119 -2.01 14.67 -2.57
CA LEU A 119 -1.76 13.72 -1.48
C LEU A 119 -2.89 12.68 -1.40
N ALA A 120 -2.58 11.45 -1.80
CA ALA A 120 -3.48 10.31 -1.68
C ALA A 120 -2.72 9.01 -1.37
N PHE A 121 -3.46 8.00 -0.89
CA PHE A 121 -2.90 6.68 -0.67
C PHE A 121 -2.78 5.93 -2.00
N ARG A 122 -1.60 5.35 -2.25
CA ARG A 122 -1.32 4.55 -3.43
C ARG A 122 -1.53 3.06 -3.16
N ALA A 123 -1.08 2.58 -1.99
CA ALA A 123 -1.09 1.16 -1.69
C ALA A 123 -1.74 0.87 -0.34
N ILE A 124 -2.59 -0.15 -0.32
CA ILE A 124 -3.09 -0.78 0.91
C ILE A 124 -2.33 -2.09 1.05
N ALA A 125 -1.45 -2.18 2.03
CA ALA A 125 -0.66 -3.37 2.29
C ALA A 125 -1.35 -4.27 3.31
N ILE A 126 -1.43 -5.55 2.98
CA ILE A 126 -2.06 -6.59 3.79
C ILE A 126 -1.07 -7.71 4.03
N GLU A 127 -0.98 -8.14 5.28
CA GLU A 127 -0.19 -9.29 5.67
C GLU A 127 -0.93 -10.59 5.30
N VAL A 128 -0.25 -11.44 4.56
CA VAL A 128 -0.74 -12.76 4.11
C VAL A 128 0.18 -13.86 4.61
N GLU A 129 -0.30 -15.09 4.62
CA GLU A 129 0.53 -16.25 4.94
C GLU A 129 1.61 -16.51 3.89
N ASP A 130 1.24 -16.45 2.60
CA ASP A 130 2.18 -16.63 1.49
C ASP A 130 1.83 -15.68 0.34
N THR A 131 2.78 -14.85 -0.05
CA THR A 131 2.58 -13.78 -1.05
C THR A 131 2.45 -14.31 -2.46
N ILE A 132 3.15 -15.40 -2.79
CA ILE A 132 3.12 -16.03 -4.11
C ILE A 132 1.74 -16.67 -4.34
N THR A 133 1.24 -17.40 -3.34
CA THR A 133 -0.09 -18.02 -3.33
C THR A 133 -1.17 -16.94 -3.39
N ALA A 134 -1.05 -15.87 -2.58
CA ALA A 134 -1.99 -14.76 -2.62
C ALA A 134 -2.02 -14.06 -3.99
N PHE A 135 -0.85 -13.84 -4.60
CA PHE A 135 -0.73 -13.28 -5.95
C PHE A 135 -1.41 -14.16 -7.00
N ASN A 136 -1.01 -15.43 -7.06
CA ASN A 136 -1.51 -16.39 -8.04
C ASN A 136 -3.02 -16.59 -7.90
N ALA A 137 -3.51 -16.80 -6.68
CA ALA A 137 -4.94 -16.91 -6.41
C ALA A 137 -5.70 -15.65 -6.87
N SER A 138 -5.18 -14.45 -6.60
CA SER A 138 -5.81 -13.21 -7.04
C SER A 138 -5.88 -13.10 -8.57
N VAL A 139 -4.77 -13.38 -9.26
CA VAL A 139 -4.69 -13.30 -10.74
C VAL A 139 -5.59 -14.34 -11.39
N THR A 140 -5.61 -15.58 -10.90
CA THR A 140 -6.52 -16.63 -11.39
C THR A 140 -7.99 -16.26 -11.21
N ASN A 141 -8.33 -15.48 -10.18
CA ASN A 141 -9.67 -14.96 -9.93
C ASN A 141 -9.96 -13.62 -10.64
N GLY A 142 -9.13 -13.21 -11.60
CA GLY A 142 -9.38 -12.07 -12.48
C GLY A 142 -8.75 -10.75 -12.05
N ALA A 143 -7.92 -10.75 -11.01
CA ALA A 143 -7.22 -9.53 -10.59
C ALA A 143 -6.11 -9.17 -11.58
N LYS A 144 -5.93 -7.86 -11.83
CA LYS A 144 -4.90 -7.37 -12.76
C LYS A 144 -3.54 -7.27 -12.04
N PRO A 145 -2.51 -8.02 -12.47
CA PRO A 145 -1.19 -7.93 -11.86
C PRO A 145 -0.51 -6.61 -12.22
N LEU A 146 0.13 -5.96 -11.22
CA LEU A 146 0.95 -4.77 -11.45
C LEU A 146 2.44 -5.05 -11.24
N SER A 147 2.78 -5.83 -10.22
CA SER A 147 4.15 -6.26 -9.95
C SER A 147 4.14 -7.73 -9.56
N PRO A 148 5.02 -8.57 -10.15
CA PRO A 148 5.23 -9.92 -9.63
C PRO A 148 5.76 -9.87 -8.18
N PRO A 149 5.72 -10.98 -7.45
CA PRO A 149 6.40 -11.12 -6.16
C PRO A 149 7.90 -10.80 -6.29
N VAL A 150 8.40 -9.90 -5.44
CA VAL A 150 9.81 -9.49 -5.38
C VAL A 150 10.30 -9.57 -3.95
N ASP A 151 11.45 -10.19 -3.76
CA ASP A 151 12.13 -10.27 -2.47
C ASP A 151 12.83 -8.94 -2.15
N LEU A 152 12.67 -8.44 -0.93
CA LEU A 152 13.40 -7.27 -0.48
C LEU A 152 14.78 -7.67 0.08
N ASP A 153 15.85 -7.48 -0.71
CA ASP A 153 17.26 -7.57 -0.32
C ASP A 153 17.64 -8.72 0.65
N GLY A 154 17.20 -9.94 0.33
CA GLY A 154 17.54 -11.15 1.10
C GLY A 154 16.77 -11.31 2.42
N SER A 155 15.76 -10.47 2.66
CA SER A 155 14.76 -10.69 3.71
C SER A 155 13.72 -11.72 3.27
N THR A 156 13.02 -12.32 4.24
CA THR A 156 11.85 -13.18 3.99
C THR A 156 10.62 -12.40 3.50
N VAL A 157 10.73 -11.07 3.38
CA VAL A 157 9.61 -10.20 3.02
C VAL A 157 9.51 -10.12 1.51
N VAL A 158 8.51 -10.81 0.99
CA VAL A 158 8.15 -10.80 -0.42
C VAL A 158 7.01 -9.81 -0.62
N ILE A 159 7.12 -8.94 -1.62
CA ILE A 159 6.08 -7.95 -1.94
C ILE A 159 5.54 -8.18 -3.35
N THR A 160 4.22 -8.16 -3.48
CA THR A 160 3.54 -8.12 -4.79
C THR A 160 2.48 -7.01 -4.82
N LYS A 161 2.10 -6.57 -6.03
CA LYS A 161 1.08 -5.53 -6.24
C LYS A 161 0.03 -5.99 -7.24
N ILE A 162 -1.24 -5.82 -6.86
CA ILE A 162 -2.41 -6.06 -7.70
C ILE A 162 -3.25 -4.79 -7.74
N GLN A 163 -3.83 -4.50 -8.91
CA GLN A 163 -4.64 -3.31 -9.11
C GLN A 163 -6.04 -3.46 -8.49
N ILE A 164 -6.48 -2.48 -7.70
CA ILE A 164 -7.86 -2.39 -7.16
C ILE A 164 -8.75 -1.58 -8.09
N ASN A 165 -8.31 -0.35 -8.37
CA ASN A 165 -8.91 0.59 -9.32
C ASN A 165 -7.78 1.23 -10.15
N SER A 166 -8.03 2.27 -10.95
CA SER A 166 -7.00 2.85 -11.85
C SER A 166 -5.66 3.08 -11.15
N ASP A 167 -5.69 3.69 -9.96
CA ASP A 167 -4.50 4.27 -9.34
C ASP A 167 -4.24 3.79 -7.91
N VAL A 168 -5.00 2.84 -7.39
CA VAL A 168 -4.75 2.21 -6.07
C VAL A 168 -4.44 0.72 -6.23
N VAL A 169 -3.48 0.24 -5.43
CA VAL A 169 -3.06 -1.16 -5.42
C VAL A 169 -3.26 -1.83 -4.07
N PHE A 170 -3.57 -3.12 -4.10
CA PHE A 170 -3.29 -4.00 -2.98
C PHE A 170 -1.83 -4.43 -3.04
N ARG A 171 -1.18 -4.37 -1.90
CA ARG A 171 0.16 -4.88 -1.70
C ARG A 171 0.06 -6.08 -0.76
N TYR A 172 0.58 -7.24 -1.15
CA TYR A 172 0.71 -8.35 -0.20
C TYR A 172 2.13 -8.38 0.35
N SER A 173 2.24 -8.64 1.64
CA SER A 173 3.50 -8.85 2.36
C SER A 173 3.39 -10.08 3.24
N CYS A 174 4.47 -10.85 3.36
CA CYS A 174 4.62 -11.89 4.37
C CYS A 174 5.84 -11.53 5.24
N SER A 175 5.72 -11.71 6.55
CA SER A 175 6.76 -11.47 7.56
C SER A 175 6.80 -12.62 8.54
#